data_AF-A0A2V6U0J3-F1
#
_entry.id   AF-A0A2V6U0J3-F1
#
_cell.length_a   1.000
_cell.length_b   1.000
_cell.length_c   1.000
_cell.angle_alpha   90.00
_cell.angle_beta   90.00
_cell.angle_gamma   90.00
#
_symmetry.space_group_name_H-M   'P 1'
#
loop_
_entity.id
_entity.type
_entity.pdbx_description
1 polymer ?
#
loop_
_entity_poly.entity_id
_entity_poly.type
_entity_poly.pdbx_seq_one_letter_code
_entity_poly.pdbx_strand_id
1 'polypeptide(L)'
;DATAEAIRDGWFYTGDIGRVDDEGYFVIEDRKKDMIKASGYSVFPAEVEAIMYRHPAIAEVGVVGVPDPYRGEDVLGFVVLKPEARGAVTEAQLVDWCRAEMSVYKAPR
;
A
#
# COMPACT_ATOMS: atom_id res chain seq x y z
N ASP A 1 -19.41 18.68 -1.62
CA ASP A 1 -20.14 18.01 -0.53
C ASP A 1 -19.93 16.51 -0.70
N ALA A 2 -19.47 15.80 0.34
CA ALA A 2 -19.00 14.42 0.23
C ALA A 2 -20.08 13.46 -0.30
N THR A 3 -21.35 13.74 -0.02
CA THR A 3 -22.50 12.99 -0.53
C THR A 3 -22.62 13.05 -2.05
N ALA A 4 -22.41 14.23 -2.65
CA ALA A 4 -22.51 14.42 -4.11
C ALA A 4 -21.35 13.75 -4.87
N GLU A 5 -20.18 13.61 -4.23
CA GLU A 5 -19.06 12.87 -4.82
C GLU A 5 -19.23 11.35 -4.71
N ALA A 6 -19.86 10.89 -3.63
CA ALA A 6 -20.11 9.47 -3.41
C ALA A 6 -21.29 8.95 -4.24
N ILE A 7 -22.34 9.76 -4.47
CA ILE A 7 -23.52 9.38 -5.26
C ILE A 7 -23.49 10.11 -6.59
N ARG A 8 -23.20 9.38 -7.68
CA ARG A 8 -23.14 9.91 -9.05
C ARG A 8 -23.99 9.05 -9.97
N ASP A 9 -24.85 9.68 -10.76
CA ASP A 9 -25.70 9.01 -11.75
C ASP A 9 -26.54 7.84 -11.17
N GLY A 10 -27.01 7.98 -9.92
CA GLY A 10 -27.78 6.95 -9.21
C GLY A 10 -26.95 5.81 -8.59
N TRP A 11 -25.62 5.85 -8.73
CA TRP A 11 -24.70 4.86 -8.17
C TRP A 11 -23.94 5.41 -6.97
N PHE A 12 -23.77 4.56 -5.95
CA PHE A 12 -22.90 4.83 -4.81
C PHE A 12 -21.49 4.29 -5.07
N TYR A 13 -20.51 5.18 -5.17
CA TYR A 13 -19.12 4.88 -5.39
C TYR A 13 -18.44 4.67 -4.03
N THR A 14 -18.34 3.41 -3.60
CA THR A 14 -17.76 3.04 -2.28
C THR A 14 -16.33 3.53 -2.12
N GLY A 15 -15.59 3.61 -3.23
CA GLY A 15 -14.18 3.92 -3.25
C GLY A 15 -13.31 2.67 -3.15
N ASP A 16 -13.90 1.49 -3.00
CA ASP A 16 -13.19 0.21 -3.05
C ASP A 16 -12.91 -0.17 -4.49
N ILE A 17 -11.75 -0.78 -4.70
CA ILE A 17 -11.31 -1.40 -5.93
C ILE A 17 -11.39 -2.90 -5.70
N GLY A 18 -12.03 -3.60 -6.63
CA GLY A 18 -12.11 -5.05 -6.57
C GLY A 18 -12.25 -5.64 -7.95
N ARG A 19 -12.02 -6.94 -8.02
CA ARG A 19 -12.23 -7.74 -9.23
C ARG A 19 -13.29 -8.80 -8.99
N VAL A 20 -13.93 -9.21 -10.08
CA VAL A 20 -14.82 -10.37 -10.13
C VAL A 20 -14.08 -11.47 -10.89
N ASP A 21 -14.07 -12.67 -10.34
CA ASP A 21 -13.53 -13.84 -11.03
C ASP A 21 -14.57 -14.54 -11.92
N ASP A 22 -14.14 -15.57 -12.64
CA ASP A 22 -14.97 -16.30 -13.60
C ASP A 22 -16.13 -17.07 -12.94
N GLU A 23 -16.08 -17.29 -11.62
CA GLU A 23 -17.13 -17.94 -10.83
C GLU A 23 -18.10 -16.93 -10.20
N GLY A 24 -17.84 -15.63 -10.37
CA GLY A 24 -18.68 -14.54 -9.86
C GLY A 24 -18.35 -14.13 -8.42
N TYR A 25 -17.22 -14.56 -7.85
CA TYR A 25 -16.77 -14.10 -6.55
C TYR A 25 -16.08 -12.74 -6.65
N PHE A 26 -16.33 -11.90 -5.64
CA PHE A 26 -15.73 -10.57 -5.53
C PHE A 26 -14.52 -10.62 -4.61
N VAL A 27 -13.42 -10.01 -5.05
CA VAL A 27 -12.21 -9.81 -4.24
C VAL A 27 -11.97 -8.31 -4.11
N ILE A 28 -11.88 -7.81 -2.88
CA ILE A 28 -11.49 -6.43 -2.59
C ILE A 28 -9.97 -6.36 -2.64
N GLU A 29 -9.44 -5.47 -3.48
CA GLU A 29 -8.00 -5.35 -3.73
C GLU A 29 -7.39 -4.12 -3.06
N ASP A 30 -8.08 -2.98 -3.09
CA ASP A 30 -7.59 -1.74 -2.46
C ASP A 30 -8.71 -0.69 -2.34
N ARG A 31 -8.39 0.53 -1.89
CA ARG A 31 -9.25 1.70 -1.98
C ARG A 31 -8.64 2.78 -2.84
N LYS A 32 -9.46 3.28 -3.77
CA LYS A 32 -9.12 4.37 -4.69
C LYS A 32 -8.65 5.64 -3.98
N LYS A 33 -9.14 5.89 -2.76
CA LYS A 33 -8.79 7.07 -1.96
C LYS A 33 -7.45 6.93 -1.24
N ASP A 34 -6.98 5.70 -1.03
CA ASP A 34 -5.76 5.41 -0.28
C ASP A 34 -4.56 5.15 -1.23
N MET A 35 -4.82 5.13 -2.55
CA MET A 35 -3.79 5.04 -3.59
C MET A 35 -2.80 6.21 -3.51
N ILE A 36 -1.52 5.89 -3.40
CA ILE A 36 -0.41 6.83 -3.27
C ILE A 36 0.09 7.25 -4.66
N LYS A 37 0.35 8.54 -4.86
CA LYS A 37 0.92 9.11 -6.09
C LYS A 37 2.39 9.47 -5.92
N ALA A 38 3.25 8.47 -6.11
CA ALA A 38 4.69 8.63 -5.98
C ALA A 38 5.34 8.88 -7.34
N SER A 39 5.81 10.12 -7.57
CA SER A 39 6.46 10.55 -8.83
C SER A 39 5.60 10.29 -10.08
N GLY A 40 4.29 10.47 -9.97
CA GLY A 40 3.33 10.22 -11.05
C GLY A 40 2.89 8.75 -11.21
N TYR A 41 3.51 7.82 -10.48
CA TYR A 41 3.09 6.42 -10.46
C TYR A 41 1.98 6.18 -9.43
N SER A 42 1.03 5.33 -9.78
CA SER A 42 0.05 4.80 -8.82
C SER A 42 0.69 3.68 -8.02
N VAL A 43 0.74 3.86 -6.70
CA VAL A 43 1.19 2.83 -5.75
C VAL A 43 -0.01 2.44 -4.90
N PHE A 44 -0.30 1.14 -4.89
CA PHE A 44 -1.39 0.53 -4.13
C PHE A 44 -0.81 0.06 -2.79
N PRO A 45 -1.19 0.66 -1.63
CA PRO A 45 -0.67 0.26 -0.33
C PRO A 45 -0.81 -1.23 -0.07
N ALA A 46 -1.96 -1.82 -0.44
CA ALA A 46 -2.22 -3.24 -0.26
C ALA A 46 -1.21 -4.12 -1.02
N GLU A 47 -0.74 -3.70 -2.20
CA GLU A 47 0.30 -4.40 -2.94
C GLU A 47 1.65 -4.35 -2.21
N VAL A 48 2.02 -3.16 -1.70
CA VAL A 48 3.28 -2.97 -0.96
C VAL A 48 3.25 -3.78 0.33
N GLU A 49 2.15 -3.73 1.08
CA GLU A 49 1.93 -4.52 2.29
C GLU A 49 2.03 -6.02 2.00
N ALA A 50 1.34 -6.51 0.96
CA ALA A 50 1.37 -7.93 0.59
C ALA A 50 2.77 -8.44 0.22
N ILE A 51 3.61 -7.60 -0.37
CA ILE A 51 5.02 -7.92 -0.61
C ILE A 51 5.78 -7.91 0.72
N MET A 52 5.66 -6.85 1.52
CA MET A 52 6.34 -6.72 2.82
C MET A 52 6.00 -7.86 3.80
N TYR A 53 4.75 -8.35 3.80
CA TYR A 53 4.33 -9.49 4.61
C TYR A 53 5.11 -10.79 4.32
N ARG A 54 5.77 -10.90 3.16
CA ARG A 54 6.62 -12.06 2.84
C ARG A 54 7.95 -12.03 3.58
N HIS A 55 8.37 -10.88 4.10
CA HIS A 55 9.63 -10.75 4.82
C HIS A 55 9.55 -11.52 6.16
N PRO A 56 10.51 -12.42 6.47
CA PRO A 56 10.39 -13.32 7.62
C PRO A 56 10.36 -12.59 8.97
N ALA A 57 10.89 -11.36 9.06
CA ALA A 57 10.92 -10.56 10.27
C ALA A 57 9.63 -9.75 10.56
N ILE A 58 8.75 -9.56 9.57
CA ILE A 58 7.59 -8.70 9.69
C ILE A 58 6.42 -9.50 10.27
N ALA A 59 5.83 -9.00 11.36
CA ALA A 59 4.59 -9.53 11.94
C ALA A 59 3.36 -8.84 11.34
N GLU A 60 3.41 -7.51 11.27
CA GLU A 60 2.37 -6.66 10.69
C GLU A 60 3.01 -5.49 9.96
N VAL A 61 2.33 -5.01 8.91
CA VAL A 61 2.73 -3.82 8.18
C VAL A 61 1.50 -3.01 7.79
N GLY A 62 1.61 -1.68 7.87
CA GLY A 62 0.67 -0.73 7.30
C GLY A 62 1.42 0.28 6.43
N VAL A 63 0.90 0.56 5.24
CA VAL A 63 1.52 1.47 4.27
C VAL A 63 0.62 2.66 4.01
N VAL A 64 1.21 3.86 4.02
CA VAL A 64 0.49 5.12 3.76
C VAL A 64 1.29 6.05 2.86
N GLY A 65 0.58 6.92 2.17
CA GLY A 65 1.19 8.04 1.44
C GLY A 65 1.49 9.19 2.38
N VAL A 66 2.68 9.78 2.25
CA VAL A 66 3.05 11.02 2.95
C VAL A 66 3.42 12.10 1.93
N PRO A 67 3.11 13.39 2.18
CA PRO A 67 3.47 14.46 1.25
C PRO A 67 4.98 14.53 1.04
N ASP A 68 5.40 14.61 -0.22
CA ASP A 68 6.80 14.80 -0.61
C ASP A 68 6.93 15.95 -1.62
N PRO A 69 7.84 16.92 -1.39
CA PRO A 69 7.95 18.12 -2.21
C PRO A 69 8.38 17.88 -3.66
N TYR A 70 8.99 16.73 -3.97
CA TYR A 70 9.48 16.40 -5.30
C TYR A 70 8.60 15.34 -5.98
N ARG A 71 8.17 14.33 -5.24
CA ARG A 71 7.43 13.16 -5.74
C ARG A 71 5.92 13.36 -5.69
N GLY A 72 5.42 14.41 -5.03
CA GLY A 72 4.01 14.60 -4.70
C GLY A 72 3.68 13.85 -3.41
N GLU A 73 3.77 12.53 -3.44
CA GLU A 73 3.72 11.68 -2.25
C GLU A 73 4.91 10.69 -2.24
N ASP A 74 5.30 10.25 -1.04
CA ASP A 74 6.18 9.11 -0.85
C ASP A 74 5.49 8.01 -0.04
N VAL A 75 6.03 6.79 -0.11
CA VAL A 75 5.50 5.60 0.56
C VAL A 75 6.16 5.47 1.92
N LEU A 76 5.37 5.50 2.98
CA LEU A 76 5.80 5.25 4.35
C LEU A 76 5.24 3.92 4.84
N GLY A 77 6.11 3.06 5.37
CA GLY A 77 5.73 1.78 5.97
C GLY A 77 5.88 1.78 7.49
N PHE A 78 4.81 1.48 8.22
CA PHE A 78 4.86 1.16 9.63
C PHE A 78 4.99 -0.35 9.81
N VAL A 79 6.02 -0.80 10.50
CA VAL A 79 6.34 -2.23 10.62
C VAL A 79 6.33 -2.65 12.08
N VAL A 80 5.57 -3.70 12.37
CA VAL A 80 5.68 -4.45 13.63
C VAL A 80 6.59 -5.64 13.38
N LEU A 81 7.73 -5.70 14.06
CA LEU A 81 8.63 -6.86 13.98
C LEU A 81 8.13 -8.01 14.84
N LYS A 82 8.30 -9.23 14.33
CA LYS A 82 8.16 -10.45 15.14
C LYS A 82 9.09 -10.40 16.35
N PRO A 83 8.70 -10.94 17.52
CA PRO A 83 9.51 -10.89 18.74
C PRO A 83 10.95 -11.33 18.55
N GLU A 84 11.17 -12.42 17.81
CA GLU A 84 12.49 -13.01 17.51
C GLU A 84 13.36 -12.16 16.57
N ALA A 85 12.77 -11.24 15.82
CA ALA A 85 13.49 -10.37 14.89
C ALA A 85 13.87 -9.00 15.50
N ARG A 86 13.38 -8.69 16.70
CA ARG A 86 13.65 -7.42 17.38
C ARG A 86 15.15 -7.29 17.68
N GLY A 87 15.76 -6.23 17.18
CA GLY A 87 17.20 -5.97 17.32
C GLY A 87 18.10 -6.74 16.35
N ALA A 88 17.53 -7.65 15.53
CA ALA A 88 18.27 -8.40 14.51
C ALA A 88 18.12 -7.80 13.10
N VAL A 89 17.11 -6.97 12.88
CA VAL A 89 16.81 -6.32 11.59
C VAL A 89 16.74 -4.81 11.78
N THR A 90 17.38 -4.08 10.87
CA THR A 90 17.34 -2.61 10.81
C THR A 90 16.37 -2.13 9.74
N GLU A 91 15.95 -0.88 9.88
CA GLU A 91 15.13 -0.18 8.87
C GLU A 91 15.80 -0.21 7.49
N ALA A 92 17.10 0.09 7.41
CA ALA A 92 17.85 0.07 6.16
C ALA A 92 17.82 -1.31 5.47
N GLN A 93 17.95 -2.40 6.24
CA GLN A 93 17.85 -3.75 5.69
C GLN A 93 16.46 -4.07 5.14
N LEU A 94 15.40 -3.59 5.78
CA LEU A 94 14.03 -3.75 5.27
C LEU A 94 13.80 -2.94 3.99
N VAL A 95 14.29 -1.70 3.95
CA VAL A 95 14.20 -0.83 2.77
C VAL A 95 14.96 -1.45 1.59
N ASP A 96 16.18 -1.95 1.83
CA ASP A 96 16.99 -2.60 0.80
C ASP A 96 16.33 -3.89 0.29
N TRP A 97 15.73 -4.68 1.19
CA TRP A 97 14.95 -5.85 0.80
C TRP A 97 13.73 -5.46 -0.05
N CYS A 98 12.99 -4.41 0.35
CA CYS A 98 11.87 -3.91 -0.44
C CYS A 98 12.31 -3.51 -1.85
N ARG A 99 13.43 -2.79 -1.99
CA ARG A 99 13.98 -2.39 -3.30
C ARG A 99 14.37 -3.58 -4.19
N ALA A 100 14.69 -4.74 -3.61
CA ALA A 100 14.98 -5.95 -4.35
C ALA A 100 13.70 -6.71 -4.79
N GLU A 101 12.63 -6.63 -3.99
CA GLU A 101 11.40 -7.41 -4.20
C GLU A 101 10.29 -6.64 -4.93
N MET A 102 10.39 -5.32 -5.05
CA MET A 102 9.42 -4.48 -5.76
C MET A 102 10.07 -3.37 -6.58
N SER A 103 9.31 -2.77 -7.49
CA SER A 103 9.80 -1.64 -8.28
C SER A 103 10.20 -0.46 -7.37
N VAL A 104 11.31 0.21 -7.71
CA VAL A 104 11.95 1.25 -6.88
C VAL A 104 11.01 2.37 -6.44
N TYR A 105 10.02 2.73 -7.25
CA TYR A 105 9.06 3.79 -6.92
C TYR A 105 8.02 3.38 -5.85
N LYS A 106 7.82 2.07 -5.61
CA LYS A 106 6.92 1.51 -4.59
C LYS A 106 7.61 1.28 -3.24
N ALA A 107 8.93 1.11 -3.25
CA ALA A 107 9.69 0.80 -2.04
C ALA A 107 9.56 1.94 -1.01
N PRO A 108 9.20 1.64 0.26
CA PRO A 108 9.14 2.63 1.31
C PRO A 108 10.45 3.37 1.53
N ARG A 109 10.36 4.61 2.05
CA ARG A 109 11.52 5.45 2.38
C ARG A 109 11.43 6.06 3.77
#